data_AF-A0A916MJA2-F1
#
_entry.id   AF-A0A916MJA2-F1
#
_cell.length_a   1.000
_cell.length_b   1.000
_cell.length_c   1.000
_cell.angle_alpha   90.00
_cell.angle_beta   90.00
_cell.angle_gamma   90.00
#
_symmetry.space_group_name_H-M   'P 1'
#
loop_
_entity.id
_entity.type
_entity.pdbx_description
1 polymer ?
#
loop_
_entity_poly.entity_id
_entity_poly.type
_entity_poly.pdbx_seq_one_letter_code
_entity_poly.pdbx_strand_id
1 'polypeptide(L)' 'MNKNSKTKLDDYELKDEYDLSKMTILPKGRFDPKRRVGKNVMVLDPDIAKAFPNDEAVNEALRLLLQATKIPQTIST' A
#
# COMPACT_ATOMS: atom_id res chain seq x y z
N MET A 1 7.37 -23.62 -47.99
CA MET A 1 8.61 -24.01 -47.28
C MET A 1 9.09 -22.83 -46.46
N ASN A 2 9.59 -23.11 -45.25
CA ASN A 2 10.38 -22.25 -44.35
C ASN A 2 9.61 -21.29 -43.42
N LYS A 3 9.31 -21.77 -42.20
CA LYS A 3 9.03 -20.94 -41.03
C LYS A 3 10.26 -20.94 -40.11
N ASN A 4 11.28 -20.16 -40.47
CA ASN A 4 12.35 -19.79 -39.56
C ASN A 4 12.15 -18.33 -39.15
N SER A 5 11.29 -18.07 -38.16
CA SER A 5 11.33 -16.80 -37.44
C SER A 5 11.76 -17.09 -36.01
N LYS A 6 13.08 -17.08 -35.81
CA LYS A 6 13.67 -16.89 -34.49
C LYS A 6 13.00 -15.65 -33.89
N THR A 7 12.19 -15.81 -32.86
CA THR A 7 11.59 -14.70 -32.11
C THR A 7 12.76 -13.95 -31.48
N LYS A 8 13.22 -12.87 -32.14
CA LYS A 8 14.22 -11.98 -31.60
C LYS A 8 13.66 -11.41 -30.30
N LEU A 9 14.33 -11.71 -29.20
CA LEU A 9 14.08 -11.13 -27.88
C LEU A 9 14.61 -9.68 -27.81
N ASP A 10 14.75 -8.99 -28.95
CA ASP A 10 15.38 -7.67 -29.05
C ASP A 10 14.35 -6.53 -28.97
N ASP A 11 13.05 -6.83 -28.94
CA ASP A 11 11.96 -5.84 -29.03
C ASP A 11 11.49 -5.36 -27.64
N TYR A 12 12.44 -5.17 -26.71
CA TYR A 12 12.18 -4.53 -25.40
C TYR A 12 12.20 -3.00 -25.49
N GLU A 13 12.57 -2.44 -26.65
CA GLU A 13 12.55 -1.00 -26.85
C GLU A 13 11.11 -0.48 -27.01
N LEU A 14 10.82 0.62 -26.32
CA LEU A 14 9.54 1.29 -26.45
C LEU A 14 9.44 1.86 -27.87
N LYS A 15 8.41 1.49 -28.62
CA LYS A 15 8.21 2.02 -29.98
C LYS A 15 8.08 3.54 -29.96
N ASP A 16 8.60 4.19 -31.01
CA ASP A 16 8.58 5.65 -31.19
C ASP A 16 7.16 6.27 -31.11
N GLU A 17 6.13 5.48 -31.41
CA GLU A 17 4.71 5.88 -31.31
C GLU A 17 4.22 6.07 -29.87
N TYR A 18 4.88 5.46 -28.88
CA TYR A 18 4.51 5.55 -27.46
C TYR A 18 5.26 6.68 -26.76
N ASP A 19 4.64 7.84 -26.67
CA ASP A 19 5.12 8.94 -25.84
C ASP A 19 4.45 8.90 -24.45
N LEU A 20 5.17 8.37 -23.46
CA LEU A 20 4.68 8.26 -22.08
C LEU A 20 4.35 9.64 -21.46
N SER A 21 4.96 10.73 -21.95
CA SER A 21 4.68 12.09 -21.45
C SER A 21 3.29 12.60 -21.87
N LYS A 22 2.74 12.06 -22.97
CA LYS A 22 1.39 12.37 -23.46
C LYS A 22 0.33 11.47 -22.84
N MET A 23 0.71 10.45 -22.06
CA MET A 23 -0.25 9.55 -21.43
C MET A 23 -0.94 10.21 -20.25
N THR A 24 -2.25 10.01 -20.15
CA THR A 24 -3.01 10.43 -18.96
C THR A 24 -2.69 9.52 -17.79
N ILE A 25 -2.20 10.10 -16.68
CA ILE A 25 -1.98 9.36 -15.44
C ILE A 25 -3.34 8.95 -14.87
N LEU A 26 -3.58 7.64 -14.77
CA LEU A 26 -4.81 7.10 -14.21
C LEU A 26 -4.56 6.69 -12.74
N PRO A 27 -5.51 6.94 -11.81
CA PRO A 27 -5.42 6.41 -10.47
C PRO A 27 -5.32 4.88 -10.49
N LYS A 28 -4.39 4.32 -9.69
CA LYS A 28 -4.26 2.87 -9.47
C LYS A 28 -5.63 2.29 -9.11
N GLY A 29 -5.98 1.12 -9.66
CA GLY A 29 -7.27 0.48 -9.38
C GLY A 29 -8.49 1.18 -9.99
N ARG A 30 -8.34 1.98 -11.08
CA ARG A 30 -9.46 2.53 -11.85
C ARG A 30 -10.54 1.48 -12.21
N PHE A 31 -10.12 0.28 -12.57
CA PHE A 31 -11.00 -0.79 -13.03
C PHE A 31 -11.31 -1.83 -11.94
N ASP A 32 -10.71 -1.68 -10.77
CA ASP A 32 -10.97 -2.53 -9.61
C ASP A 32 -10.92 -1.66 -8.35
N PRO A 33 -12.04 -1.01 -7.99
CA PRO A 33 -12.10 -0.12 -6.83
C PRO A 33 -11.69 -0.80 -5.53
N LYS A 34 -11.81 -2.13 -5.44
CA LYS A 34 -11.38 -2.92 -4.27
C LYS A 34 -9.85 -2.97 -4.13
N ARG A 35 -9.11 -2.76 -5.23
CA ARG A 35 -7.63 -2.64 -5.25
C ARG A 35 -7.10 -1.22 -5.03
N ARG A 36 -7.98 -0.20 -5.05
CA ARG A 36 -7.59 1.18 -4.67
C ARG A 36 -7.24 1.27 -3.21
N VAL A 37 -7.93 0.48 -2.39
CA VAL A 37 -7.65 0.34 -0.98
C VAL A 37 -6.33 -0.43 -0.89
N GLY A 38 -5.24 0.31 -0.71
CA GLY A 38 -3.95 -0.26 -0.36
C GLY A 38 -4.16 -1.25 0.78
N LYS A 39 -3.39 -2.33 0.75
CA LYS A 39 -3.41 -3.49 1.65
C LYS A 39 -2.96 -3.12 3.08
N ASN A 40 -3.40 -1.96 3.58
CA ASN A 40 -3.04 -1.27 4.81
C ASN A 40 -4.29 -0.99 5.67
N VAL A 41 -5.46 -1.49 5.30
CA VAL A 41 -6.68 -1.39 6.12
C VAL A 41 -6.71 -2.59 7.06
N MET A 42 -6.41 -2.36 8.33
CA MET A 42 -6.66 -3.32 9.40
C MET A 42 -8.04 -3.02 10.00
N VAL A 43 -8.91 -4.03 10.01
CA VAL A 43 -10.24 -3.93 10.61
C VAL A 43 -10.08 -4.03 12.12
N LEU A 44 -10.52 -3.01 12.84
CA LEU A 44 -10.59 -3.01 14.29
C LEU A 44 -11.85 -3.74 14.76
N ASP A 45 -11.79 -4.31 15.96
CA ASP A 45 -12.99 -4.86 16.60
C ASP A 45 -14.04 -3.75 16.84
N PRO A 46 -15.36 -4.07 16.82
CA PRO A 46 -16.43 -3.07 16.85
C PRO A 46 -16.45 -2.18 18.08
N ASP A 47 -15.96 -2.66 19.22
CA ASP A 47 -15.82 -1.91 20.46
C ASP A 47 -14.66 -0.90 20.39
N ILE A 48 -13.52 -1.31 19.85
CA ILE A 48 -12.36 -0.42 19.63
C ILE A 48 -12.72 0.66 18.60
N ALA A 49 -13.39 0.30 17.51
CA ALA A 49 -13.84 1.25 16.50
C ALA A 49 -14.87 2.27 17.04
N LYS A 50 -15.64 1.92 18.09
CA LYS A 50 -16.54 2.86 18.79
C LYS A 50 -15.80 3.77 19.76
N ALA A 51 -14.71 3.29 20.36
CA ALA A 51 -13.91 4.03 21.31
C ALA A 51 -13.03 5.10 20.64
N PHE A 52 -12.56 4.85 19.41
CA PHE A 52 -11.66 5.75 18.70
C PHE A 52 -12.32 6.37 17.45
N PRO A 53 -12.34 7.71 17.34
CA PRO A 53 -13.02 8.41 16.24
C PRO A 53 -12.29 8.35 14.90
N ASN A 54 -10.97 8.15 14.89
CA ASN A 54 -10.14 8.07 13.69
C ASN A 54 -8.85 7.25 13.92
N ASP A 55 -8.08 7.04 12.86
CA ASP A 55 -6.81 6.32 12.85
C ASP A 55 -5.70 7.06 13.63
N GLU A 56 -5.69 8.40 13.61
CA GLU A 56 -4.77 9.22 14.38
C GLU A 56 -4.87 8.92 15.89
N ALA A 57 -6.09 8.91 16.44
CA ALA A 57 -6.33 8.61 17.85
C ALA A 57 -5.88 7.20 18.25
N VAL A 58 -6.09 6.20 17.38
CA VAL A 58 -5.61 4.83 17.59
C VAL A 58 -4.07 4.80 17.63
N ASN A 59 -3.43 5.45 16.66
CA ASN A 59 -1.97 5.47 16.55
C ASN A 59 -1.31 6.17 17.73
N GLU A 60 -1.89 7.27 18.23
CA GLU A 60 -1.40 7.94 19.43
C GLU A 60 -1.50 7.04 20.67
N ALA A 61 -2.64 6.38 20.89
CA ALA A 61 -2.81 5.47 22.01
C ALA A 61 -1.79 4.32 21.98
N LEU A 62 -1.57 3.71 20.81
CA LEU A 62 -0.58 2.64 20.66
C LEU A 62 0.86 3.13 20.91
N ARG A 63 1.20 4.35 20.50
CA ARG A 63 2.52 4.96 20.79
C ARG A 63 2.72 5.18 22.29
N LEU A 64 1.69 5.63 23.01
CA LEU A 64 1.74 5.80 24.46
C LEU A 64 1.98 4.46 25.17
N LEU A 65 1.30 3.39 24.73
CA LEU A 65 1.55 2.04 25.26
C LEU A 65 3.00 1.61 25.03
N LEU A 66 3.52 1.79 23.82
CA LEU A 66 4.93 1.49 23.53
C LEU A 66 5.89 2.30 24.40
N GLN A 67 5.59 3.55 24.71
CA GLN A 67 6.39 4.35 25.64
C GLN A 67 6.30 3.82 27.07
N ALA A 68 5.10 3.48 27.54
CA ALA A 68 4.90 2.90 28.88
C ALA A 68 5.67 1.58 29.06
N THR A 69 5.71 0.73 28.03
CA THR A 69 6.51 -0.52 28.08
C THR A 69 8.02 -0.29 28.14
N LYS A 70 8.51 0.88 27.75
CA LYS A 70 9.94 1.24 27.83
C LYS A 70 10.32 1.82 29.19
N ILE A 71 9.35 2.18 30.02
CA ILE A 71 9.62 2.57 31.41
C ILE A 71 10.05 1.29 32.14
N PRO A 72 11.32 1.16 32.54
CA PRO A 72 11.73 -0.01 33.30
C PRO A 72 10.91 -0.06 34.59
N GLN A 73 10.49 -1.26 35.01
CA GLN A 73 9.69 -1.48 36.21
C GLN A 73 10.52 -1.22 37.49
N THR A 74 10.96 0.02 37.69
CA THR A 74 11.83 0.45 38.79
C THR A 74 11.06 0.89 40.03
N ILE A 75 9.77 0.57 40.11
CA ILE A 75 8.94 0.91 41.28
C ILE A 75 7.99 -0.26 41.59
N SER A 76 8.57 -1.38 41.98
CA SER A 76 7.88 -2.36 42.82
C SER A 76 8.84 -2.69 43.95
N THR A 77 8.81 -1.85 44.99
CA THR A 77 9.46 -2.09 46.28
C THR A 77 8.51 -2.88 47.17
#